data_AF-A0A0D6MQ51-F1
#
_entry.id   AF-A0A0D6MQ51-F1
#
_cell.length_a   1.000
_cell.length_b   1.000
_cell.length_c   1.000
_cell.angle_alpha   90.00
_cell.angle_beta   90.00
_cell.angle_gamma   90.00
#
_symmetry.space_group_name_H-M   'P 1'
#
loop_
_entity.id
_entity.type
_entity.pdbx_description
1 polymer ?
#
loop_
_entity_poly.entity_id
_entity_poly.type
_entity_poly.pdbx_seq_one_letter_code
_entity_poly.pdbx_strand_id
1 'polypeptide(L)'
;MSGSTAFSTLPLADGEKTDLRRFCGYPAIGGTSSGEGSWRFFQTFGQFEWKMNNLSPTELAQVRLYLSQLYPLETAVIGASANLDTDQAASWRHNAREVDDRMGLFDLWRRRLCGFLGVPMGPDLHGGHAVVI
;
A
#
# COMPACT_ATOMS: atom_id res chain seq x y z
N MET A 1 2.46 -22.82 17.97
CA MET A 1 1.26 -23.09 17.16
C MET A 1 1.42 -22.36 15.83
N SER A 2 2.05 -22.99 14.83
CA SER A 2 2.16 -22.40 13.49
C SER A 2 0.98 -22.92 12.67
N GLY A 3 -0.16 -22.28 12.83
CA GLY A 3 -1.26 -22.42 11.88
C GLY A 3 -1.05 -21.36 10.82
N SER A 4 -0.49 -21.71 9.66
CA SER A 4 -0.59 -20.82 8.51
C SER A 4 -2.06 -20.78 8.13
N THR A 5 -2.78 -19.75 8.55
CA THR A 5 -4.09 -19.46 7.99
C THR A 5 -3.89 -19.26 6.50
N ALA A 6 -4.41 -20.20 5.70
CA ALA A 6 -4.36 -20.07 4.26
C ALA A 6 -5.21 -18.87 3.87
N PHE A 7 -4.61 -17.90 3.19
CA PHE A 7 -5.37 -16.79 2.62
C PHE A 7 -6.30 -17.33 1.53
N SER A 8 -7.45 -16.66 1.37
CA SER A 8 -8.39 -16.98 0.29
C SER A 8 -7.68 -16.96 -1.07
N THR A 9 -8.14 -17.80 -1.97
CA THR A 9 -7.69 -17.86 -3.37
C THR A 9 -8.81 -17.46 -4.34
N LEU A 10 -9.95 -16.98 -3.84
CA LEU A 10 -11.00 -16.41 -4.65
C LEU A 10 -10.53 -15.09 -5.30
N PRO A 11 -11.14 -14.68 -6.43
CA PRO A 11 -10.86 -13.37 -7.04
C PRO A 11 -10.93 -12.24 -6.01
N LEU A 12 -10.10 -11.21 -6.21
CA LEU A 12 -10.05 -10.06 -5.29
C LEU A 12 -11.39 -9.34 -5.22
N ALA A 13 -11.82 -9.00 -4.02
CA ALA A 13 -12.96 -8.13 -3.80
C ALA A 13 -12.63 -6.69 -4.20
N ASP A 14 -13.66 -5.87 -4.47
CA ASP A 14 -13.45 -4.47 -4.90
C ASP A 14 -12.70 -3.63 -3.86
N GLY A 15 -12.87 -3.94 -2.57
CA GLY A 15 -12.09 -3.34 -1.48
C GLY A 15 -10.60 -3.67 -1.60
N GLU A 16 -10.25 -4.95 -1.77
CA GLU A 16 -8.85 -5.40 -1.93
C GLU A 16 -8.22 -4.78 -3.19
N LYS A 17 -8.98 -4.66 -4.29
CA LYS A 17 -8.52 -3.98 -5.50
C LYS A 17 -8.23 -2.50 -5.27
N THR A 18 -9.04 -1.85 -4.44
CA THR A 18 -8.85 -0.44 -4.08
C THR A 18 -7.61 -0.27 -3.22
N ASP A 19 -7.41 -1.14 -2.23
CA ASP A 19 -6.21 -1.11 -1.39
C ASP A 19 -4.93 -1.38 -2.18
N LEU A 20 -4.97 -2.31 -3.14
CA LEU A 20 -3.80 -2.55 -3.99
C LEU A 20 -3.39 -1.32 -4.80
N ARG A 21 -4.37 -0.59 -5.37
CA ARG A 21 -4.07 0.67 -6.07
C ARG A 21 -3.40 1.64 -5.13
N ARG A 22 -4.03 1.90 -3.98
CA ARG A 22 -3.54 2.83 -2.96
C ARG A 22 -2.14 2.49 -2.47
N PHE A 23 -1.90 1.23 -2.11
CA PHE A 23 -0.59 0.78 -1.64
C PHE A 23 0.47 0.75 -2.75
N CYS A 24 0.09 0.50 -4.00
CA CYS A 24 1.02 0.61 -5.13
C CYS A 24 1.17 2.06 -5.65
N GLY A 25 0.50 3.04 -5.04
CA GLY A 25 0.60 4.46 -5.37
C GLY A 25 -0.22 4.90 -6.59
N TYR A 26 -1.19 4.08 -7.00
CA TYR A 26 -2.11 4.37 -8.10
C TYR A 26 -3.37 5.09 -7.58
N PRO A 27 -3.86 6.14 -8.28
CA PRO A 27 -5.12 6.81 -7.96
C PRO A 27 -6.36 5.90 -8.00
N ALA A 28 -7.42 6.35 -7.32
CA ALA A 28 -8.72 5.71 -7.35
C ALA A 28 -9.37 5.75 -8.75
N ILE A 29 -10.09 4.68 -9.15
CA ILE A 29 -10.81 4.60 -10.45
C ILE A 29 -11.98 5.59 -10.52
N GLY A 30 -12.69 5.78 -9.41
CA GLY A 30 -14.03 6.38 -9.41
C GLY A 30 -15.13 5.39 -9.82
N GLY A 31 -16.39 5.77 -9.58
CA GLY A 31 -17.58 4.92 -9.80
C GLY A 31 -18.21 5.04 -11.19
N THR A 32 -17.77 6.01 -11.99
CA THR A 32 -18.38 6.32 -13.29
C THR A 32 -17.32 6.27 -14.38
N SER A 33 -17.58 5.49 -15.43
CA SER A 33 -16.70 5.39 -16.60
C SER A 33 -16.97 6.56 -17.57
N SER A 34 -16.84 7.80 -17.10
CA SER A 34 -17.10 8.99 -17.91
C SER A 34 -15.96 10.00 -17.81
N GLY A 35 -15.43 10.41 -18.97
CA GLY A 35 -14.41 11.46 -19.12
C GLY A 35 -13.03 10.93 -19.55
N GLU A 36 -12.34 11.72 -20.38
CA GLU A 36 -10.95 11.50 -20.82
C GLU A 36 -9.92 11.57 -19.67
N GLY A 37 -10.35 11.95 -18.47
CA GLY A 37 -9.57 11.85 -17.23
C GLY A 37 -9.63 10.47 -16.56
N SER A 38 -10.37 9.50 -17.12
CA SER A 38 -10.37 8.13 -16.60
C SER A 38 -9.02 7.49 -16.91
N TRP A 39 -8.19 7.34 -15.89
CA TRP A 39 -6.81 6.88 -16.03
C TRP A 39 -6.66 5.46 -16.61
N ARG A 40 -7.77 4.71 -16.76
CA ARG A 40 -7.83 3.38 -17.39
C ARG A 40 -7.27 3.38 -18.82
N PHE A 41 -7.17 4.55 -19.45
CA PHE A 41 -6.58 4.75 -20.78
C PHE A 41 -5.05 4.95 -20.77
N PHE A 42 -4.41 5.11 -19.61
CA PHE A 42 -2.95 5.08 -19.53
C PHE A 42 -2.46 3.63 -19.57
N GLN A 43 -1.60 3.30 -20.54
CA GLN A 43 -1.13 1.92 -20.79
C GLN A 43 -0.57 1.24 -19.52
N THR A 44 0.15 2.00 -18.68
CA THR A 44 0.71 1.52 -17.41
C THR A 44 -0.35 1.05 -16.41
N PHE A 45 -1.51 1.69 -16.41
CA PHE A 45 -2.60 1.42 -15.47
C PHE A 45 -3.49 0.27 -15.96
N GLY A 46 -3.67 0.16 -17.28
CA GLY A 46 -4.34 -0.99 -17.89
C GLY A 46 -3.62 -2.31 -17.56
N GLN A 47 -2.29 -2.30 -17.55
CA GLN A 47 -1.48 -3.46 -17.16
C GLN A 47 -1.68 -3.87 -15.70
N PHE A 48 -1.73 -2.89 -14.78
CA PHE A 48 -2.00 -3.15 -13.37
C PHE A 48 -3.41 -3.75 -13.17
N GLU A 49 -4.43 -3.15 -13.77
CA GLU A 49 -5.81 -3.65 -13.71
C GLU A 49 -5.93 -5.05 -14.30
N TRP A 50 -5.32 -5.31 -15.45
CA TRP A 50 -5.33 -6.63 -16.04
C TRP A 50 -4.67 -7.65 -15.12
N LYS A 51 -3.49 -7.38 -14.59
CA LYS A 51 -2.78 -8.28 -13.66
C LYS A 51 -3.62 -8.62 -12.45
N MET A 52 -4.17 -7.61 -11.78
CA MET A 52 -4.98 -7.78 -10.57
C MET A 52 -6.23 -8.66 -10.79
N ASN A 53 -6.79 -8.66 -12.00
CA ASN A 53 -7.92 -9.52 -12.35
C ASN A 53 -7.53 -10.91 -12.87
N ASN A 54 -6.24 -11.18 -13.10
CA ASN A 54 -5.73 -12.42 -13.70
C ASN A 54 -4.65 -13.12 -12.86
N LEU A 55 -4.57 -12.83 -11.56
CA LEU A 55 -3.67 -13.51 -10.63
C LEU A 55 -4.06 -14.99 -10.48
N SER A 56 -3.06 -15.86 -10.40
CA SER A 56 -3.23 -17.26 -10.05
C SER A 56 -3.69 -17.42 -8.57
N PRO A 57 -4.25 -18.58 -8.19
CA PRO A 57 -4.65 -18.85 -6.81
C PRO A 57 -3.55 -18.61 -5.76
N THR A 58 -2.31 -18.98 -6.08
CA THR A 58 -1.15 -18.80 -5.19
C THR A 58 -0.73 -17.34 -5.09
N GLU A 59 -0.78 -16.59 -6.19
CA GLU A 59 -0.51 -15.16 -6.19
C GLU A 59 -1.59 -14.39 -5.42
N LEU A 60 -2.86 -14.78 -5.52
CA LEU A 60 -3.94 -14.20 -4.72
C LEU A 60 -3.69 -14.34 -3.21
N ALA A 61 -3.22 -15.51 -2.78
CA ALA A 61 -2.85 -15.73 -1.38
C ALA A 61 -1.65 -14.86 -0.95
N GLN A 62 -0.65 -14.71 -1.81
CA GLN A 62 0.51 -13.84 -1.54
C GLN A 62 0.14 -12.36 -1.49
N VAL A 63 -0.73 -11.91 -2.39
CA VAL A 63 -1.27 -10.55 -2.37
C VAL A 63 -1.99 -10.27 -1.06
N ARG A 64 -2.84 -11.19 -0.59
CA ARG A 64 -3.53 -11.05 0.69
C ARG A 64 -2.57 -11.08 1.88
N LEU A 65 -1.49 -11.84 1.79
CA LEU A 65 -0.40 -11.77 2.77
C LEU A 65 0.22 -10.36 2.79
N TYR A 66 0.57 -9.78 1.63
CA TYR A 66 1.06 -8.40 1.57
C TYR A 66 0.08 -7.39 2.17
N LEU A 67 -1.20 -7.47 1.82
CA LEU A 67 -2.23 -6.60 2.40
C LEU A 67 -2.29 -6.75 3.93
N SER A 68 -2.25 -7.98 4.45
CA SER A 68 -2.27 -8.23 5.90
C SER A 68 -1.06 -7.64 6.65
N GLN A 69 0.08 -7.44 5.99
CA GLN A 69 1.25 -6.77 6.56
C GLN A 69 1.19 -5.25 6.38
N LEU A 70 0.62 -4.75 5.29
CA LEU A 70 0.54 -3.32 4.99
C LEU A 70 -0.48 -2.59 5.87
N TYR A 71 -1.63 -3.19 6.17
CA TYR A 71 -2.63 -2.57 7.06
C TYR A 71 -2.10 -2.19 8.46
N PRO A 72 -1.41 -3.08 9.21
CA PRO A 72 -0.87 -2.71 10.51
C PRO A 72 0.29 -1.73 10.40
N LEU A 73 1.10 -1.77 9.33
CA LEU A 73 2.18 -0.78 9.11
C LEU A 73 1.61 0.63 8.89
N GLU A 74 0.57 0.76 8.09
CA GLU A 74 -0.13 2.04 7.88
C GLU A 74 -0.74 2.55 9.19
N THR A 75 -1.44 1.67 9.92
CA THR A 75 -2.03 2.03 11.23
C THR A 75 -0.94 2.45 12.22
N ALA A 76 0.21 1.78 12.19
CA ALA A 76 1.36 2.08 13.02
C ALA A 76 1.97 3.46 12.73
N VAL A 77 1.98 3.92 11.46
CA VAL A 77 2.40 5.27 11.10
C VAL A 77 1.48 6.31 11.75
N ILE A 78 0.17 6.18 11.54
CA ILE A 78 -0.80 7.13 12.11
C ILE A 78 -0.82 7.06 13.63
N GLY A 79 -0.69 5.88 14.23
CA GLY A 79 -0.64 5.70 15.68
C GLY A 79 0.56 6.38 16.35
N ALA A 80 1.66 6.61 15.63
CA ALA A 80 2.81 7.37 16.16
C ALA A 80 2.44 8.84 16.44
N SER A 81 1.38 9.38 15.82
CA SER A 81 0.90 10.75 16.06
C SER A 81 0.54 11.03 17.52
N ALA A 82 0.14 10.01 18.28
CA ALA A 82 -0.29 10.16 19.67
C ALA A 82 0.81 10.64 20.63
N ASN A 83 2.10 10.51 20.24
CA ASN A 83 3.24 10.81 21.10
C ASN A 83 4.23 11.81 20.48
N LEU A 84 3.87 12.50 19.38
CA LEU A 84 4.78 13.42 18.68
C LEU A 84 5.29 14.56 19.56
N ASP A 85 4.49 15.01 20.51
CA ASP A 85 4.79 16.17 21.35
C ASP A 85 5.61 15.80 22.60
N THR A 86 5.88 14.50 22.83
CA THR A 86 6.50 14.00 24.06
C THR A 86 7.89 13.43 23.80
N ASP A 87 8.92 14.23 24.06
CA ASP A 87 10.32 13.81 23.92
C ASP A 87 10.77 12.85 25.05
N GLN A 88 10.27 13.07 26.27
CA GLN A 88 10.55 12.22 27.43
C GLN A 88 9.34 12.13 28.37
N ALA A 89 9.01 10.90 28.78
CA ALA A 89 8.01 10.64 29.81
C ALA A 89 8.62 9.78 30.92
N ALA A 90 8.89 10.37 32.08
CA ALA A 90 9.63 9.75 33.18
C ALA A 90 11.00 9.19 32.71
N SER A 91 11.27 7.90 32.92
CA SER A 91 12.50 7.24 32.47
C SER A 91 12.49 6.82 31.00
N TRP A 92 11.34 6.93 30.31
CA TRP A 92 11.19 6.54 28.91
C TRP A 92 11.60 7.69 27.99
N ARG A 93 12.47 7.37 27.02
CA ARG A 93 12.89 8.28 25.94
C ARG A 93 12.22 7.87 24.64
N HIS A 94 11.66 8.84 23.93
CA HIS A 94 11.06 8.63 22.62
C HIS A 94 12.13 8.35 21.55
N ASN A 95 11.81 7.53 20.54
CA ASN A 95 12.65 7.42 19.35
C ASN A 95 12.32 8.60 18.42
N ALA A 96 13.19 9.62 18.41
CA ALA A 96 13.02 10.81 17.57
C ALA A 96 12.87 10.51 16.06
N ARG A 97 13.23 9.31 15.60
CA ARG A 97 13.06 8.87 14.19
C ARG A 97 11.92 7.89 14.00
N GLU A 98 11.06 7.68 15.00
CA GLU A 98 10.03 6.64 14.97
C GLU A 98 9.11 6.76 13.73
N VAL A 99 8.68 7.98 13.41
CA VAL A 99 7.79 8.22 12.26
C VAL A 99 8.53 7.94 10.95
N ASP A 100 9.76 8.42 10.81
CA ASP A 100 10.59 8.20 9.63
C ASP A 100 10.90 6.71 9.42
N ASP A 101 11.25 5.99 10.50
CA ASP A 101 11.52 4.56 10.47
C ASP A 101 10.28 3.75 10.07
N ARG A 102 9.10 4.12 10.60
CA ARG A 102 7.82 3.49 10.26
C ARG A 102 7.40 3.78 8.82
N MET A 103 7.54 5.02 8.36
CA MET A 103 7.30 5.40 6.96
C MET A 103 8.22 4.66 6.01
N GLY A 104 9.53 4.58 6.33
CA GLY A 104 10.51 3.85 5.54
C GLY A 104 10.21 2.36 5.44
N LEU A 105 9.79 1.73 6.55
CA LEU A 105 9.34 0.34 6.55
C LEU A 105 8.07 0.15 5.71
N PHE A 106 7.08 1.03 5.86
CA PHE A 106 5.83 0.99 5.10
C PHE A 106 6.11 1.09 3.58
N ASP A 107 6.89 2.07 3.16
CA ASP A 107 7.25 2.26 1.75
C ASP A 107 8.08 1.10 1.20
N LEU A 108 8.97 0.50 2.00
CA LEU A 108 9.70 -0.71 1.59
C LEU A 108 8.74 -1.85 1.23
N TRP A 109 7.71 -2.09 2.05
CA TRP A 109 6.72 -3.13 1.78
C TRP A 109 5.82 -2.81 0.60
N ARG A 110 5.43 -1.54 0.41
CA ARG A 110 4.70 -1.07 -0.79
C ARG A 110 5.50 -1.31 -2.07
N ARG A 111 6.80 -0.98 -2.07
CA ARG A 111 7.71 -1.23 -3.20
C ARG A 111 7.88 -2.72 -3.50
N ARG A 112 7.98 -3.56 -2.46
CA ARG A 112 8.03 -5.02 -2.62
C ARG A 112 6.75 -5.57 -3.25
N LEU A 113 5.58 -5.04 -2.89
CA LEU A 113 4.31 -5.41 -3.51
C LEU A 113 4.28 -5.03 -5.01
N CYS A 114 4.69 -3.81 -5.37
CA CYS A 114 4.84 -3.42 -6.79
C CYS A 114 5.76 -4.37 -7.55
N GLY A 115 6.91 -4.71 -6.95
CA GLY A 115 7.88 -5.66 -7.51
C GLY A 115 7.29 -7.06 -7.71
N PHE A 116 6.55 -7.57 -6.72
CA PHE A 116 5.86 -8.86 -6.81
C PHE A 116 4.82 -8.88 -7.95
N LEU A 117 4.01 -7.82 -8.07
CA LEU A 117 3.03 -7.69 -9.14
C LEU A 117 3.69 -7.46 -10.52
N GLY A 118 4.97 -7.08 -10.55
CA GLY A 118 5.69 -6.75 -11.78
C GLY A 118 5.09 -5.53 -12.47
N VAL A 119 4.70 -4.53 -11.68
CA VAL A 119 4.18 -3.24 -12.16
C VAL A 119 5.11 -2.12 -11.71
N PRO A 120 5.23 -1.04 -12.50
CA PRO A 120 5.93 0.13 -12.02
C PRO A 120 5.23 0.72 -10.80
N MET A 121 5.96 1.48 -9.99
CA MET A 121 5.37 2.21 -8.88
C MET A 121 4.42 3.27 -9.42
N GLY A 122 3.32 3.54 -8.71
CA GLY A 122 2.43 4.65 -9.04
C GLY A 122 3.03 6.02 -8.67
N PRO A 123 2.43 7.13 -9.14
CA PRO A 123 2.92 8.48 -8.91
C PRO A 123 3.19 8.82 -7.44
N ASP A 124 2.34 8.35 -6.52
CA ASP A 124 2.45 8.61 -5.07
C ASP A 124 3.71 7.99 -4.43
N LEU A 125 4.29 6.96 -5.06
CA LEU A 125 5.50 6.29 -4.58
C LEU A 125 6.80 6.85 -5.19
N HIS A 126 6.71 7.75 -6.18
CA HIS A 126 7.86 8.46 -6.70
C HIS A 126 8.20 9.58 -5.70
N GLY A 127 9.36 9.45 -5.03
CA GLY A 127 9.69 10.24 -3.85
C GLY A 127 9.50 11.76 -4.02
N GLY A 128 8.84 12.35 -3.03
CA GLY A 128 8.87 13.78 -2.73
C GLY A 128 8.02 14.63 -3.67
N HIS A 129 6.76 14.85 -3.31
CA HIS A 129 6.12 16.11 -3.66
C HIS A 129 6.96 17.22 -3.02
N ALA A 130 7.79 17.89 -3.82
CA ALA A 130 8.33 19.18 -3.41
C ALA A 130 7.11 20.08 -3.18
N VAL A 131 6.84 20.43 -1.92
CA VAL A 131 5.97 21.56 -1.62
C VAL A 131 6.73 22.78 -2.13
N VAL A 132 6.40 23.20 -3.35
CA VAL A 132 6.84 24.49 -3.87
C VAL A 132 5.96 25.51 -3.15
N ILE A 133 6.53 26.15 -2.13
CA ILE A 133 5.96 27.32 -1.44
C ILE A 133 6.38 28.56 -2.21
#